data_AF-A0A3D4I1Z3-F1
#
_entry.id   AF-A0A3D4I1Z3-F1
#
_cell.length_a   1.000
_cell.length_b   1.000
_cell.length_c   1.000
_cell.angle_alpha   90.00
_cell.angle_beta   90.00
_cell.angle_gamma   90.00
#
_symmetry.space_group_name_H-M   'P 1'
#
loop_
_entity.id
_entity.type
_entity.pdbx_description
1 polymer ?
#
loop_
_entity_poly.entity_id
_entity_poly.type
_entity_poly.pdbx_seq_one_letter_code
_entity_poly.pdbx_strand_id
1 'polypeptide(L)'
;MIEVQTPLFARTTHNFAHALTYMVDRSRYIAGGGFGTSFVAEAYVAYGMPGVVAVSALIGVIFRFFSSMLSRSWVVVAISLLAVKDLVYIPRSFAFLWVTDVFNITYLCFFMALYIVALFTVKRGTHVRRVNGTGKETAVSGEAP
;
A
#
# COMPACT_ATOMS: atom_id res chain seq x y z
N MET A 1 19.29 -13.76 -10.96
CA MET A 1 20.67 -13.25 -10.78
C MET A 1 20.86 -13.08 -9.29
N ILE A 2 21.79 -13.81 -8.68
CA ILE A 2 21.99 -13.78 -7.23
C ILE A 2 22.83 -12.53 -6.94
N GLU A 3 22.33 -11.63 -6.10
CA GLU A 3 22.99 -10.37 -5.79
C GLU A 3 24.18 -10.63 -4.87
N VAL A 4 25.38 -10.76 -5.45
CA VAL A 4 26.59 -11.07 -4.69
C VAL A 4 27.12 -9.81 -4.01
N GLN A 5 27.17 -9.84 -2.68
CA GLN A 5 27.64 -8.75 -1.81
C GLN A 5 29.15 -8.53 -1.97
N THR A 6 29.57 -7.89 -3.06
CA THR A 6 30.97 -7.56 -3.35
C THR A 6 31.27 -6.08 -3.12
N PRO A 7 32.53 -5.71 -2.81
CA PRO A 7 32.93 -4.31 -2.61
C PRO A 7 32.74 -3.45 -3.86
N LEU A 8 32.85 -4.05 -5.06
CA LEU A 8 32.62 -3.36 -6.32
C LEU A 8 31.13 -3.04 -6.49
N PHE A 9 30.27 -4.01 -6.20
CA PHE A 9 28.81 -3.85 -6.27
C PHE A 9 28.28 -2.79 -5.29
N ALA A 10 28.87 -2.67 -4.10
CA ALA A 10 28.50 -1.63 -3.14
C ALA A 10 28.75 -0.19 -3.64
N ARG A 11 29.68 0.00 -4.60
CA ARG A 11 29.99 1.31 -5.18
C ARG A 11 29.20 1.64 -6.45
N THR A 12 28.71 0.64 -7.16
CA THR A 12 27.96 0.80 -8.41
C THR A 12 26.44 0.79 -8.21
N THR A 13 25.99 0.36 -7.03
CA THR A 13 24.56 0.16 -6.73
C THR A 13 23.91 1.46 -6.25
N HIS A 14 22.71 1.73 -6.78
CA HIS A 14 21.89 2.89 -6.38
C HIS A 14 21.09 2.65 -5.08
N ASN A 15 21.07 1.44 -4.57
CA ASN A 15 20.43 1.09 -3.31
C ASN A 15 21.35 1.45 -2.13
N PHE A 16 20.92 2.43 -1.34
CA PHE A 16 21.67 2.97 -0.21
C PHE A 16 21.97 1.93 0.88
N ALA A 17 21.21 0.83 0.96
CA ALA A 17 21.43 -0.21 1.98
C ALA A 17 22.80 -0.86 1.83
N HIS A 18 23.23 -1.10 0.59
CA HIS A 18 24.52 -1.73 0.30
C HIS A 18 25.67 -0.76 0.58
N ALA A 19 25.52 0.51 0.17
CA ALA A 19 26.50 1.55 0.44
C ALA A 19 26.67 1.78 1.95
N LEU A 20 25.56 1.92 2.69
CA LEU A 20 25.56 2.15 4.13
C LEU A 20 26.15 0.96 4.90
N THR A 21 25.75 -0.27 4.56
CA THR A 21 26.27 -1.46 5.25
C THR A 21 27.75 -1.63 5.03
N TYR A 22 28.23 -1.37 3.82
CA TYR A 22 29.65 -1.39 3.51
C TYR A 22 30.46 -0.30 4.24
N MET A 23 29.86 0.89 4.45
CA MET A 23 30.51 2.00 5.16
C MET A 23 30.58 1.78 6.68
N VAL A 24 29.53 1.24 7.30
CA VAL A 24 29.45 1.06 8.77
C VAL A 24 30.17 -0.22 9.22
N ASP A 25 29.90 -1.35 8.56
CA ASP A 25 30.50 -2.63 8.91
C ASP A 25 30.72 -3.50 7.67
N ARG A 26 31.91 -3.35 7.10
CA ARG A 26 32.35 -4.10 5.94
C ARG A 26 32.40 -5.61 6.17
N SER A 27 32.70 -6.05 7.41
CA SER A 27 32.79 -7.47 7.77
C SER A 27 31.41 -8.13 7.76
N ARG A 28 30.38 -7.38 8.16
CA ARG A 28 28.98 -7.83 8.09
C ARG A 28 28.44 -7.86 6.67
N TYR A 29 28.81 -6.89 5.83
CA TYR A 29 28.39 -6.86 4.43
C TYR A 29 28.91 -8.10 3.66
N ILE A 30 30.20 -8.45 3.81
CA ILE A 30 30.76 -9.64 3.17
C ILE A 30 30.22 -10.96 3.75
N ALA A 31 29.74 -10.93 5.01
CA ALA A 31 29.04 -12.05 5.63
C ALA A 31 27.57 -12.18 5.18
N GLY A 32 27.08 -11.28 4.31
CA GLY A 32 25.71 -11.28 3.77
C GLY A 32 24.68 -10.57 4.64
N GLY A 33 25.11 -9.81 5.65
CA GLY A 33 24.22 -8.96 6.46
C GLY A 33 23.92 -7.62 5.79
N GLY A 34 22.82 -6.96 6.18
CA GLY A 34 22.44 -5.65 5.66
C GLY A 34 21.67 -4.81 6.68
N PHE A 35 21.96 -3.51 6.76
CA PHE A 35 21.27 -2.58 7.67
C PHE A 35 19.94 -2.04 7.13
N GLY A 36 19.59 -2.34 5.87
CA GLY A 36 18.39 -1.83 5.20
C GLY A 36 18.55 -0.38 4.72
N THR A 37 17.49 0.17 4.11
CA THR A 37 17.42 1.57 3.69
C THR A 37 16.45 2.35 4.54
N SER A 38 16.60 3.67 4.54
CA SER A 38 15.57 4.59 5.02
C SER A 38 15.60 5.85 4.18
N PHE A 39 14.42 6.34 3.84
CA PHE A 39 14.27 7.62 3.14
C PHE A 39 15.00 8.75 3.90
N VAL A 40 14.91 8.76 5.24
CA VAL A 40 15.56 9.79 6.07
C VAL A 40 17.08 9.79 5.87
N ALA A 41 17.71 8.62 5.85
CA ALA A 41 19.15 8.52 5.66
C ALA A 41 19.57 8.89 4.22
N GLU A 42 18.80 8.48 3.22
CA GLU A 42 19.05 8.86 1.82
C GLU A 42 18.94 10.37 1.61
N ALA A 43 17.89 11.00 2.13
CA ALA A 43 17.69 12.44 2.01
C ALA A 43 18.73 13.25 2.80
N TYR A 44 19.17 12.73 3.95
CA TYR A 44 20.25 13.34 4.72
C TYR A 44 21.60 13.27 3.98
N VAL A 45 21.93 12.13 3.36
CA VAL A 45 23.18 12.00 2.59
C VAL A 45 23.15 12.85 1.32
N ALA A 46 21.99 12.97 0.66
CA ALA A 46 21.86 13.73 -0.59
C ALA A 46 21.83 15.26 -0.38
N TYR A 47 21.11 15.74 0.65
CA TYR A 47 20.80 17.17 0.82
C TYR A 47 20.90 17.64 2.29
N GLY A 48 21.37 16.81 3.21
CA GLY A 48 21.45 17.13 4.64
C GLY A 48 20.08 17.23 5.32
N MET A 49 20.06 17.86 6.50
CA MET A 49 18.82 18.15 7.25
C MET A 49 17.71 18.85 6.43
N PRO A 50 17.99 19.86 5.56
CA PRO A 50 16.91 20.49 4.80
C PRO A 50 16.26 19.53 3.80
N GLY A 51 17.00 18.55 3.25
CA GLY A 51 16.44 17.49 2.41
C GLY A 51 15.43 16.61 3.14
N VAL A 52 15.77 16.20 4.36
CA VAL A 52 14.87 15.41 5.22
C VAL A 52 13.58 16.15 5.50
N VAL A 53 13.67 17.45 5.82
CA VAL A 53 12.50 18.30 6.08
C VAL A 53 11.64 18.46 4.82
N ALA A 54 12.26 18.75 3.67
CA ALA A 54 11.55 18.94 2.41
C ALA A 54 10.77 17.69 1.98
N VAL A 55 11.40 16.52 2.04
CA VAL A 55 10.72 15.28 1.65
C VAL A 55 9.69 14.86 2.70
N SER A 56 9.95 15.05 3.99
CA SER A 56 8.93 14.80 5.02
C SER A 56 7.69 15.71 4.83
N ALA A 57 7.90 16.98 4.46
CA ALA A 57 6.82 17.90 4.12
C ALA A 57 6.06 17.43 2.87
N LEU A 58 6.75 16.93 1.84
CA LEU A 58 6.13 16.36 0.65
C LEU A 58 5.25 15.14 0.99
N ILE A 59 5.73 14.22 1.84
CA ILE A 59 4.92 13.10 2.35
C ILE A 59 3.69 13.63 3.09
N GLY A 60 3.82 14.66 3.92
CA GLY A 60 2.69 15.28 4.63
C GLY A 60 1.62 15.84 3.68
N VAL A 61 2.02 16.48 2.58
CA VAL A 61 1.10 16.97 1.53
C VAL A 61 0.37 15.80 0.85
N ILE A 62 1.09 14.73 0.52
CA ILE A 62 0.52 13.51 -0.05
C ILE A 62 -0.50 12.89 0.92
N PHE A 63 -0.18 12.84 2.22
CA PHE A 63 -1.08 12.33 3.25
C PHE A 63 -2.38 13.14 3.33
N ARG A 64 -2.28 14.48 3.24
CA ARG A 64 -3.47 15.36 3.18
C ARG A 64 -4.33 15.08 1.96
N PHE A 65 -3.73 14.77 0.81
CA PHE A 65 -4.48 14.40 -0.40
C PHE A 65 -5.24 13.08 -0.21
N PHE A 66 -4.61 12.05 0.37
CA PHE A 66 -5.28 10.78 0.69
C PHE A 66 -6.41 10.94 1.71
N SER A 67 -6.26 11.82 2.70
CA SER A 67 -7.32 12.12 3.67
C SER A 67 -8.58 12.69 3.00
N SER A 68 -8.46 13.44 1.90
CA SER A 68 -9.60 13.94 1.14
C SER A 68 -10.28 12.83 0.33
N MET A 69 -9.48 11.91 -0.23
CA MET A 69 -9.97 10.76 -1.01
C MET A 69 -10.75 9.74 -0.16
N LEU A 70 -10.50 9.70 1.15
CA LEU A 70 -11.18 8.82 2.11
C LEU A 70 -12.69 9.13 2.28
N SER A 71 -13.16 10.28 1.79
CA SER A 71 -14.59 10.64 1.83
C SER A 71 -15.41 10.13 0.62
N ARG A 72 -14.77 9.41 -0.32
CA ARG A 72 -15.38 9.00 -1.59
C ARG A 72 -15.99 7.59 -1.53
N SER A 73 -16.15 6.94 -2.69
CA SER A 73 -16.70 5.59 -2.81
C SER A 73 -15.89 4.56 -2.03
N TRP A 74 -16.55 3.50 -1.55
CA TRP A 74 -15.94 2.45 -0.73
C TRP A 74 -14.64 1.86 -1.31
N VAL A 75 -14.54 1.73 -2.64
CA VAL A 75 -13.32 1.25 -3.32
C VAL A 75 -12.15 2.21 -3.14
N VAL A 76 -12.39 3.52 -3.27
CA VAL A 76 -11.37 4.56 -3.09
C VAL A 76 -10.93 4.63 -1.63
N VAL A 77 -11.86 4.43 -0.69
CA VAL A 77 -11.55 4.33 0.74
C VAL A 77 -10.61 3.16 1.02
N ALA A 78 -10.87 1.99 0.44
CA ALA A 78 -10.06 0.80 0.66
C ALA A 78 -8.62 0.96 0.11
N ILE A 79 -8.48 1.51 -1.10
CA ILE A 79 -7.16 1.81 -1.69
C ILE A 79 -6.41 2.87 -0.85
N SER A 80 -7.12 3.90 -0.38
CA SER A 80 -6.53 4.95 0.46
C SER A 80 -6.02 4.40 1.80
N LEU A 81 -6.74 3.46 2.42
CA LEU A 81 -6.28 2.80 3.65
C LEU A 81 -4.99 2.01 3.44
N LEU A 82 -4.86 1.31 2.30
CA LEU A 82 -3.65 0.58 1.96
C LEU A 82 -2.45 1.54 1.85
N ALA A 83 -2.63 2.64 1.12
CA ALA A 83 -1.61 3.67 1.00
C ALA A 83 -1.22 4.26 2.36
N VAL A 84 -2.19 4.53 3.23
CA VAL A 84 -1.96 5.08 4.59
C VAL A 84 -1.15 4.12 5.47
N LYS A 85 -1.43 2.81 5.41
CA LYS A 85 -0.63 1.79 6.13
C LYS A 85 0.85 1.90 5.77
N ASP A 86 1.14 2.02 4.48
CA ASP A 86 2.51 2.09 3.99
C ASP A 86 3.15 3.46 4.24
N LEU A 87 2.37 4.54 4.17
CA LEU A 87 2.81 5.90 4.53
C LEU A 87 3.30 5.99 5.98
N VAL A 88 2.63 5.34 6.93
CA VAL A 88 3.04 5.33 8.35
C VAL A 88 4.40 4.66 8.54
N TYR A 89 4.73 3.66 7.71
CA TYR A 89 6.00 2.95 7.75
C TYR A 89 7.12 3.57 6.89
N ILE A 90 6.86 4.68 6.18
CA ILE A 90 7.84 5.35 5.31
C ILE A 90 9.16 5.74 6.01
N PRO A 91 9.20 6.26 7.24
CA PRO A 91 10.46 6.74 7.83
C PRO A 91 11.55 5.66 7.87
N ARG A 92 11.15 4.38 7.91
CA ARG A 92 12.01 3.21 7.95
C ARG A 92 12.20 2.53 6.60
N SER A 93 11.56 3.01 5.54
CA SER A 93 11.55 2.38 4.22
C SER A 93 11.84 3.40 3.11
N PHE A 94 11.78 2.98 1.86
CA PHE A 94 11.97 3.87 0.71
C PHE A 94 10.81 4.86 0.56
N ALA A 95 11.09 6.06 0.05
CA ALA A 95 10.10 7.13 -0.11
C ALA A 95 8.93 6.77 -1.05
N PHE A 96 9.16 5.87 -2.02
CA PHE A 96 8.18 5.49 -3.05
C PHE A 96 7.48 4.14 -2.80
N LEU A 97 7.71 3.50 -1.64
CA LEU A 97 7.16 2.17 -1.37
C LEU A 97 5.62 2.14 -1.45
N TRP A 98 4.97 3.18 -0.95
CA TRP A 98 3.52 3.33 -1.00
C TRP A 98 2.99 3.34 -2.44
N VAL A 99 3.73 3.90 -3.39
CA VAL A 99 3.34 3.90 -4.82
C VAL A 99 3.43 2.50 -5.37
N THR A 100 4.57 1.84 -5.15
CA THR A 100 4.81 0.50 -5.68
C THR A 100 3.84 -0.54 -5.11
N ASP A 101 3.46 -0.41 -3.83
CA ASP A 101 2.48 -1.30 -3.21
C ASP A 101 1.05 -1.01 -3.69
N VAL A 102 0.65 0.26 -3.81
CA VAL A 102 -0.69 0.61 -4.31
C VAL A 102 -0.88 0.15 -5.76
N PHE A 103 0.15 0.28 -6.61
CA PHE A 103 0.10 -0.14 -8.01
C PHE A 103 0.56 -1.59 -8.25
N ASN A 104 0.78 -2.37 -7.19
CA ASN A 104 1.17 -3.76 -7.33
C ASN A 104 0.03 -4.58 -7.95
N ILE A 105 0.31 -5.28 -9.05
CA ILE A 105 -0.66 -6.11 -9.77
C ILE A 105 -1.31 -7.15 -8.85
N THR A 106 -0.56 -7.70 -7.89
CA THR A 106 -1.09 -8.69 -6.94
C THR A 106 -2.15 -8.08 -6.03
N TYR A 107 -1.89 -6.89 -5.46
CA TYR A 107 -2.86 -6.21 -4.60
C TYR A 107 -4.08 -5.73 -5.41
N LEU A 108 -3.87 -5.19 -6.61
CA LEU A 108 -4.97 -4.79 -7.49
C LEU A 108 -5.85 -5.97 -7.89
N CYS A 109 -5.26 -7.12 -8.22
CA CYS A 109 -5.99 -8.34 -8.56
C CYS A 109 -6.81 -8.85 -7.37
N PHE A 110 -6.23 -8.83 -6.16
CA PHE A 110 -6.95 -9.22 -4.94
C PHE A 110 -8.14 -8.30 -4.66
N PHE A 111 -7.97 -6.98 -4.80
CA PHE A 111 -9.06 -6.02 -4.65
C PHE A 111 -10.14 -6.17 -5.71
N MET A 112 -9.77 -6.40 -6.97
CA MET A 112 -10.70 -6.71 -8.05
C MET A 112 -11.51 -7.96 -7.75
N ALA A 113 -10.86 -9.03 -7.28
CA ALA A 113 -11.53 -10.27 -6.90
C ALA A 113 -12.53 -10.04 -5.75
N LEU A 114 -12.12 -9.33 -4.69
CA LEU A 114 -13.01 -8.97 -3.57
C LEU A 114 -14.21 -8.14 -4.03
N TYR A 115 -13.99 -7.17 -4.93
CA TYR A 115 -15.05 -6.35 -5.49
C TYR A 115 -16.06 -7.17 -6.29
N ILE A 116 -15.60 -8.12 -7.11
CA ILE A 116 -16.47 -9.03 -7.87
C ILE A 116 -17.28 -9.93 -6.93
N VAL A 117 -16.65 -10.48 -5.88
CA VAL A 117 -17.34 -11.32 -4.87
C VAL A 117 -18.40 -10.52 -4.13
N ALA A 118 -18.11 -9.27 -3.75
CA ALA A 118 -19.08 -8.38 -3.12
C ALA A 118 -20.29 -8.12 -4.02
N LEU A 119 -20.06 -7.79 -5.30
CA LEU A 119 -21.13 -7.60 -6.28
C LEU A 119 -21.97 -8.87 -6.48
N PHE A 120 -21.31 -10.03 -6.51
CA PHE A 120 -21.98 -11.32 -6.66
C PHE A 120 -22.88 -11.64 -5.46
N THR A 121 -22.42 -11.31 -4.26
CA THR A 121 -23.16 -11.51 -3.00
C THR A 121 -24.38 -10.59 -2.93
N VAL A 122 -24.24 -9.32 -3.33
CA VAL A 122 -25.35 -8.36 -3.39
C VAL A 122 -26.37 -8.74 -4.47
N LYS A 123 -25.93 -9.19 -5.65
CA LYS A 123 -26.82 -9.71 -6.70
C LYS A 123 -27.61 -10.94 -6.24
N ARG A 124 -26.97 -11.85 -5.51
CA ARG A 124 -27.66 -13.01 -4.92
C ARG A 124 -28.62 -12.62 -3.80
N GLY A 125 -28.25 -11.67 -2.94
CA GLY A 125 -29.11 -11.17 -1.86
C GLY A 125 -30.35 -10.41 -2.34
N THR A 126 -30.22 -9.63 -3.42
CA THR A 126 -31.35 -8.89 -4.02
C THR A 126 -32.37 -9.80 -4.72
N HIS A 127 -31.92 -10.91 -5.31
CA HIS A 127 -32.83 -11.92 -5.86
C HIS A 127 -33.61 -12.64 -4.75
N VAL A 128 -32.97 -12.95 -3.62
CA VAL A 128 -33.61 -13.56 -2.45
C VAL A 128 -34.63 -12.60 -1.80
N ARG A 129 -34.34 -11.29 -1.76
CA ARG A 129 -35.25 -10.29 -1.18
C ARG A 129 -36.52 -10.06 -2.03
N ARG A 130 -36.47 -10.24 -3.35
CA ARG A 130 -37.68 -10.18 -4.21
C ARG A 130 -38.63 -11.35 -3.96
N VAL A 131 -38.12 -12.56 -3.77
CA VAL A 131 -38.94 -13.76 -3.51
C VAL A 131 -39.74 -13.62 -2.19
N ASN A 132 -39.15 -13.04 -1.14
CA ASN A 132 -39.85 -12.78 0.12
C ASN A 132 -40.84 -11.60 0.07
N GLY A 133 -40.76 -10.72 -0.93
CA GLY A 133 -41.72 -9.63 -1.14
C GLY A 133 -43.00 -10.09 -1.84
N THR A 134 -42.85 -10.91 -2.88
CA THR A 134 -43.99 -11.40 -3.68
C THR A 134 -44.84 -12.45 -2.94
N GLY A 135 -44.25 -13.21 -2.00
CA GLY A 135 -44.99 -14.15 -1.16
C GLY A 135 -45.86 -13.52 -0.06
N LYS A 136 -45.65 -12.23 0.26
CA LYS A 136 -46.50 -11.51 1.22
C LYS A 136 -47.72 -10.86 0.57
N GLU A 137 -47.67 -10.58 -0.72
CA GLU A 137 -48.76 -9.90 -1.44
C GLU A 137 -49.87 -10.88 -1.86
N THR A 138 -49.53 -12.13 -2.17
CA THR A 138 -50.51 -13.19 -2.48
C THR A 138 -51.21 -13.77 -1.25
N ALA A 139 -50.59 -13.71 -0.07
CA ALA A 139 -51.21 -14.18 1.18
C ALA A 139 -52.28 -13.22 1.73
N VAL A 140 -52.19 -11.91 1.43
CA VAL A 140 -53.17 -10.91 1.88
C VAL A 140 -54.40 -10.85 0.95
N SER A 141 -54.27 -11.29 -0.30
CA SER A 141 -55.38 -11.33 -1.28
C SER A 141 -56.27 -12.58 -1.18
N GLY A 142 -55.93 -13.53 -0.32
CA GLY A 142 -56.64 -14.81 -0.15
C GLY A 142 -57.59 -14.88 1.05
N GLU A 143 -57.71 -13.80 1.83
CA GLU A 143 -58.48 -13.77 3.07
C GLU A 143 -59.43 -12.56 3.09
N ALA A 144 -60.43 -12.60 2.22
CA ALA A 144 -61.61 -11.77 2.31
C ALA A 144 -62.83 -12.61 1.90
N PRO A 145 -63.66 -13.08 2.86
CA PRO A 145 -64.99 -13.63 2.57
C PRO A 145 -65.98 -12.54 2.11
#